data_AF-A0A1H6UF21-F1
#
_entry.id   AF-A0A1H6UF21-F1
#
_cell.length_a   1.000
_cell.length_b   1.000
_cell.length_c   1.000
_cell.angle_alpha   90.00
_cell.angle_beta   90.00
_cell.angle_gamma   90.00
#
_symmetry.space_group_name_H-M   'P 1'
#
loop_
_entity.id
_entity.type
_entity.pdbx_description
1 polymer ?
#
loop_
_entity_poly.entity_id
_entity_poly.type
_entity_poly.pdbx_seq_one_letter_code
_entity_poly.pdbx_strand_id
1 'polypeptide(L)'
;MKPPSMSGWVLSVASLAGAGACIAGLALSSQPAHAAELGLQGSRLVVSGMLDGTAIKEFTDQLASGTVHTVVFEDSSGGTAEAAGAYADAIRASGVQTEVRGQCMAACAYAFLAGKTHRFGYGGQVNGILLPVAVRPTAAELAVRWRGDETHKTLADFTPSATSATPVSSVASATPAAMAKPIEAGAPASPKDNWQPEHGVLFTASPTLFGRVYNTYYCDGTQGRDFSKCERLPDADPYKLGVLTP
;
A
#
# COMPACT_ATOMS: atom_id res chain seq x y z
N MET A 1 -0.39 66.46 4.03
CA MET A 1 -0.13 65.02 4.26
C MET A 1 1.18 64.67 3.56
N LYS A 2 1.99 63.72 4.08
CA LYS A 2 3.40 63.56 3.68
C LYS A 2 3.69 62.11 3.23
N PRO A 3 4.24 61.87 2.03
CA PRO A 3 4.55 60.53 1.54
C PRO A 3 5.92 60.04 2.02
N PRO A 4 6.07 58.72 2.19
CA PRO A 4 7.30 58.01 1.89
C PRO A 4 7.03 56.73 1.07
N SER A 5 7.99 56.06 0.45
CA SER A 5 9.25 56.51 -0.18
C SER A 5 9.80 55.31 -0.94
N MET A 6 10.13 55.43 -2.23
CA MET A 6 10.70 54.29 -2.97
C MET A 6 12.21 54.20 -2.77
N SER A 7 12.67 53.02 -2.36
CA SER A 7 14.07 52.62 -2.30
C SER A 7 14.12 51.09 -2.50
N GLY A 8 15.05 50.51 -3.23
CA GLY A 8 16.12 51.13 -4.02
C GLY A 8 17.00 50.03 -4.60
N TRP A 9 17.19 49.99 -5.92
CA TRP A 9 18.03 48.97 -6.55
C TRP A 9 19.50 49.16 -6.17
N VAL A 10 20.14 48.10 -5.67
CA VAL A 10 21.59 47.93 -5.69
C VAL A 10 21.91 46.54 -6.24
N LEU A 11 22.44 46.51 -7.46
CA LEU A 11 23.08 45.32 -8.02
C LEU A 11 24.52 45.24 -7.48
N SER A 12 24.87 44.13 -6.83
CA SER A 12 26.26 43.80 -6.50
C SER A 12 26.61 42.43 -7.07
N VAL A 13 27.34 42.44 -8.19
CA VAL A 13 27.95 41.23 -8.76
C VAL A 13 29.31 41.02 -8.09
N ALA A 14 29.47 39.89 -7.40
CA ALA A 14 30.72 39.52 -6.75
C ALA A 14 31.02 38.03 -6.98
N SER A 15 31.53 37.70 -8.17
CA SER A 15 32.12 36.39 -8.44
C SER A 15 33.50 36.29 -7.80
N LEU A 16 33.76 35.23 -7.04
CA LEU A 16 35.12 34.72 -6.81
C LEU A 16 35.05 33.23 -6.46
N ALA A 17 35.98 32.44 -7.00
CA ALA A 17 35.97 30.99 -6.87
C ALA A 17 36.58 30.53 -5.54
N GLY A 18 35.97 29.52 -4.93
CA GLY A 18 36.48 28.81 -3.76
C GLY A 18 36.12 27.33 -3.85
N ALA A 19 37.06 26.51 -4.33
CA ALA A 19 36.84 25.07 -4.47
C ALA A 19 36.91 24.37 -3.09
N GLY A 20 35.76 24.20 -2.45
CA GLY A 20 35.61 23.47 -1.18
C GLY A 20 34.54 22.39 -1.31
N ALA A 21 34.96 21.14 -1.58
CA ALA A 21 34.05 20.03 -1.87
C ALA A 21 33.40 19.46 -0.60
N CYS A 22 32.51 20.22 0.04
CA CYS A 22 31.57 19.68 1.02
C CYS A 22 30.44 18.93 0.28
N ILE A 23 30.73 17.69 -0.14
CA ILE A 23 29.69 16.72 -0.50
C ILE A 23 28.98 16.32 0.79
N ALA A 24 28.07 17.18 1.24
CA ALA A 24 27.08 16.85 2.25
C ALA A 24 26.14 15.82 1.64
N GLY A 25 26.54 14.55 1.71
CA GLY A 25 25.75 13.45 1.20
C GLY A 25 24.37 13.49 1.85
N LEU A 26 23.33 13.65 1.04
CA LEU A 26 21.97 13.36 1.49
C LEU A 26 21.95 11.86 1.78
N ALA A 27 22.17 11.50 3.05
CA ALA A 27 21.73 10.24 3.57
C ALA A 27 20.20 10.25 3.42
N LEU A 28 19.68 9.62 2.37
CA LEU A 28 18.29 9.19 2.35
C LEU A 28 18.15 8.23 3.52
N SER A 29 17.69 8.75 4.66
CA SER A 29 17.32 7.93 5.79
C SER A 29 16.19 7.04 5.32
N SER A 30 16.49 5.77 5.06
CA SER A 30 15.50 4.71 4.96
C SER A 30 14.75 4.67 6.29
N GLN A 31 13.72 5.49 6.42
CA GLN A 31 12.88 5.50 7.61
C GLN A 31 12.38 4.06 7.79
N PRO A 32 12.50 3.48 9.00
CA PRO A 32 11.93 2.17 9.24
C PRO A 32 10.45 2.24 8.88
N ALA A 33 9.92 1.22 8.22
CA ALA A 33 8.49 1.18 7.93
C ALA A 33 7.74 1.12 9.27
N HIS A 34 7.23 2.27 9.70
CA HIS A 34 6.50 2.40 10.96
C HIS A 34 5.25 1.51 10.92
N ALA A 35 4.83 1.00 12.08
CA ALA A 35 3.57 0.29 12.23
C ALA A 35 2.38 1.19 11.83
N ALA A 36 1.19 0.62 11.67
CA ALA A 36 0.01 1.36 11.25
C ALA A 36 -0.32 2.52 12.22
N GLU A 37 -0.20 3.76 11.74
CA GLU A 37 -0.57 4.95 12.48
C GLU A 37 -2.00 5.38 12.10
N LEU A 38 -2.80 5.76 13.11
CA LEU A 38 -4.22 6.08 12.97
C LEU A 38 -4.48 7.55 13.32
N GLY A 39 -5.07 8.31 12.39
CA GLY A 39 -5.37 9.73 12.55
C GLY A 39 -6.81 10.09 12.22
N LEU A 40 -7.64 10.36 13.24
CA LEU A 40 -9.03 10.77 13.03
C LEU A 40 -9.12 12.25 12.63
N GLN A 41 -9.57 12.50 11.40
CA GLN A 41 -9.75 13.82 10.79
C GLN A 41 -11.24 14.08 10.49
N GLY A 42 -12.01 14.38 11.54
CA GLY A 42 -13.47 14.48 11.44
C GLY A 42 -14.09 13.11 11.16
N SER A 43 -14.86 12.96 10.10
CA SER A 43 -15.43 11.67 9.65
C SER A 43 -14.49 10.83 8.78
N ARG A 44 -13.19 11.19 8.71
CA ARG A 44 -12.14 10.43 8.00
C ARG A 44 -11.19 9.79 8.99
N LEU A 45 -10.99 8.48 8.90
CA LEU A 45 -9.91 7.79 9.62
C LEU A 45 -8.73 7.64 8.66
N VAL A 46 -7.66 8.42 8.86
CA VAL A 46 -6.42 8.28 8.09
C VAL A 46 -5.61 7.11 8.66
N VAL A 47 -5.05 6.30 7.76
CA VAL A 47 -4.21 5.14 8.05
C VAL A 47 -2.93 5.27 7.23
N SER A 48 -1.80 5.37 7.89
CA SER A 48 -0.46 5.45 7.27
C SER A 48 0.46 4.36 7.82
N GLY A 49 1.65 4.18 7.22
CA GLY A 49 2.60 3.16 7.66
C GLY A 49 2.21 1.73 7.22
N MET A 50 2.70 0.72 7.95
CA MET A 50 2.53 -0.69 7.61
C MET A 50 1.31 -1.32 8.29
N LEU A 51 0.45 -1.99 7.52
CA LEU A 51 -0.67 -2.79 8.05
C LEU A 51 -0.19 -4.13 8.64
N ASP A 52 0.70 -4.09 9.63
CA ASP A 52 1.25 -5.25 10.34
C ASP A 52 0.22 -5.98 11.24
N GLY A 53 -0.96 -5.39 11.41
CA GLY A 53 -2.05 -5.91 12.23
C GLY A 53 -2.02 -5.43 13.69
N THR A 54 -1.00 -4.70 14.14
CA THR A 54 -0.89 -4.24 15.55
C THR A 54 -2.00 -3.26 15.92
N ALA A 55 -2.32 -2.31 15.03
CA ALA A 55 -3.37 -1.31 15.23
C ALA A 55 -4.80 -1.81 14.93
N ILE A 56 -5.02 -3.09 14.58
CA ILE A 56 -6.31 -3.59 14.09
C ILE A 56 -7.45 -3.39 15.10
N LYS A 57 -7.16 -3.52 16.40
CA LYS A 57 -8.18 -3.31 17.44
C LYS A 57 -8.62 -1.84 17.47
N GLU A 58 -7.68 -0.90 17.56
CA GLU A 58 -8.02 0.52 17.61
C GLU A 58 -8.75 0.94 16.32
N PHE A 59 -8.28 0.49 15.16
CA PHE A 59 -8.96 0.70 13.88
C PHE A 59 -10.42 0.21 13.91
N THR A 60 -10.66 -0.98 14.45
CA THR A 60 -12.01 -1.55 14.59
C THR A 60 -12.86 -0.75 15.58
N ASP A 61 -12.30 -0.32 16.72
CA ASP A 61 -12.99 0.50 17.72
C ASP A 61 -13.38 1.88 17.14
N GLN A 62 -12.49 2.51 16.36
CA GLN A 62 -12.73 3.77 15.67
C GLN A 62 -13.85 3.65 14.63
N LEU A 63 -13.88 2.57 13.84
CA LEU A 63 -14.97 2.28 12.90
C LEU A 63 -16.30 1.99 13.63
N ALA A 64 -16.27 1.22 14.72
CA ALA A 64 -17.43 0.89 15.53
C ALA A 64 -18.09 2.10 16.21
N SER A 65 -17.38 3.24 16.31
CA SER A 65 -17.97 4.51 16.77
C SER A 65 -19.09 5.06 15.87
N GLY A 66 -19.16 4.63 14.60
CA GLY A 66 -20.09 5.16 13.60
C GLY A 66 -19.79 6.58 13.11
N THR A 67 -18.75 7.23 13.64
CA THR A 67 -18.35 8.60 13.24
C THR A 67 -17.54 8.63 11.94
N VAL A 68 -16.84 7.54 11.63
CA VAL A 68 -16.05 7.38 10.40
C VAL A 68 -16.98 7.08 9.23
N HIS A 69 -16.76 7.75 8.10
CA HIS A 69 -17.47 7.52 6.83
C HIS A 69 -16.51 7.16 5.69
N THR A 70 -15.22 7.50 5.84
CA THR A 70 -14.16 7.15 4.89
C THR A 70 -12.89 6.75 5.64
N VAL A 71 -12.33 5.58 5.32
CA VAL A 71 -10.94 5.23 5.64
C VAL A 71 -10.04 5.78 4.55
N VAL A 72 -9.02 6.55 4.92
CA VAL A 72 -8.07 7.16 3.99
C VAL A 72 -6.72 6.49 4.19
N PHE A 73 -6.29 5.68 3.23
CA PHE A 73 -4.95 5.13 3.22
C PHE A 73 -3.99 6.17 2.62
N GLU A 74 -3.01 6.62 3.40
CA GLU A 74 -2.08 7.70 3.05
C GLU A 74 -0.64 7.16 3.13
N ASP A 75 -0.03 6.93 1.96
CA ASP A 75 1.29 6.30 1.77
C ASP A 75 1.51 5.03 2.63
N SER A 76 0.53 4.13 2.58
CA SER A 76 0.44 2.92 3.42
C SER A 76 0.78 1.63 2.65
N SER A 77 1.38 0.64 3.31
CA SER A 77 1.98 -0.50 2.60
C SER A 77 2.09 -1.79 3.43
N GLY A 78 2.58 -2.86 2.81
CA GLY A 78 3.00 -4.07 3.51
C GLY A 78 1.86 -4.82 4.17
N GLY A 79 2.13 -5.44 5.32
CA GLY A 79 1.20 -6.34 6.02
C GLY A 79 1.21 -7.78 5.49
N THR A 80 0.72 -8.71 6.30
CA THR A 80 0.47 -10.11 5.91
C THR A 80 -0.91 -10.28 5.28
N ALA A 81 -1.19 -11.45 4.70
CA ALA A 81 -2.52 -11.77 4.18
C ALA A 81 -3.60 -11.79 5.29
N GLU A 82 -3.26 -12.21 6.51
CA GLU A 82 -4.17 -12.20 7.67
C GLU A 82 -4.50 -10.78 8.11
N ALA A 83 -3.50 -9.89 8.16
CA ALA A 83 -3.73 -8.48 8.45
C ALA A 83 -4.59 -7.83 7.37
N ALA A 84 -4.32 -8.11 6.09
CA ALA A 84 -5.13 -7.66 4.95
C ALA A 84 -6.61 -8.08 5.12
N GLY A 85 -6.86 -9.34 5.47
CA GLY A 85 -8.19 -9.86 5.76
C GLY A 85 -8.88 -9.15 6.91
N ALA A 86 -8.19 -8.99 8.04
CA ALA A 86 -8.76 -8.38 9.25
C ALA A 86 -9.16 -6.90 9.05
N TYR A 87 -8.29 -6.08 8.42
CA TYR A 87 -8.63 -4.70 8.08
C TYR A 87 -9.80 -4.64 7.07
N ALA A 88 -9.79 -5.52 6.07
CA ALA A 88 -10.87 -5.60 5.07
C ALA A 88 -12.22 -6.01 5.69
N ASP A 89 -12.25 -6.95 6.64
CA ASP A 89 -13.48 -7.36 7.32
C ASP A 89 -14.07 -6.27 8.21
N ALA A 90 -13.23 -5.51 8.93
CA ALA A 90 -13.69 -4.34 9.70
C ALA A 90 -14.27 -3.22 8.80
N ILE A 91 -13.69 -3.00 7.62
CA ILE A 91 -14.19 -2.04 6.63
C ILE A 91 -15.53 -2.51 6.04
N ARG A 92 -15.66 -3.80 5.67
CA ARG A 92 -16.94 -4.39 5.21
C ARG A 92 -18.03 -4.29 6.27
N ALA A 93 -17.72 -4.67 7.51
CA ALA A 93 -18.68 -4.69 8.62
C ALA A 93 -19.20 -3.28 8.99
N SER A 94 -18.38 -2.25 8.83
CA SER A 94 -18.77 -0.85 9.06
C SER A 94 -19.40 -0.17 7.82
N GLY A 95 -19.23 -0.74 6.63
CA GLY A 95 -19.82 -0.23 5.37
C GLY A 95 -19.27 1.13 4.92
N VAL A 96 -18.09 1.52 5.41
CA VAL A 96 -17.43 2.80 5.10
C VAL A 96 -16.87 2.84 3.68
N GLN A 97 -16.58 4.05 3.21
CA GLN A 97 -15.86 4.28 1.95
C GLN A 97 -14.35 4.15 2.17
N THR A 98 -13.59 3.98 1.09
CA THR A 98 -12.12 3.98 1.13
C THR A 98 -11.53 4.98 0.12
N GLU A 99 -10.46 5.66 0.51
CA GLU A 99 -9.75 6.67 -0.28
C GLU A 99 -8.24 6.37 -0.23
N VAL A 100 -7.53 6.40 -1.37
CA VAL A 100 -6.06 6.25 -1.43
C VAL A 100 -5.39 7.56 -1.80
N ARG A 101 -4.41 7.97 -1.00
CA ARG A 101 -3.52 9.12 -1.24
C ARG A 101 -2.08 8.65 -1.25
N GLY A 102 -1.33 9.09 -2.25
CA GLY A 102 0.01 8.55 -2.48
C GLY A 102 -0.09 7.06 -2.82
N GLN A 103 0.74 6.22 -2.23
CA GLN A 103 0.79 4.78 -2.51
C GLN A 103 -0.03 3.94 -1.53
N CYS A 104 -0.61 2.85 -2.04
CA CYS A 104 -1.32 1.85 -1.24
C CYS A 104 -0.97 0.44 -1.71
N MET A 105 -0.15 -0.27 -0.95
CA MET A 105 0.54 -1.48 -1.43
C MET A 105 0.21 -2.71 -0.57
N ALA A 106 0.12 -3.89 -1.21
CA ALA A 106 -0.10 -5.18 -0.55
C ALA A 106 -1.39 -5.23 0.33
N ALA A 107 -1.29 -5.35 1.65
CA ALA A 107 -2.46 -5.44 2.53
C ALA A 107 -3.31 -4.16 2.49
N CYS A 108 -2.67 -3.00 2.28
CA CYS A 108 -3.38 -1.73 2.04
C CYS A 108 -4.34 -1.87 0.85
N ALA A 109 -3.86 -2.42 -0.26
CA ALA A 109 -4.64 -2.53 -1.49
C ALA A 109 -5.84 -3.49 -1.32
N TYR A 110 -5.67 -4.55 -0.54
CA TYR A 110 -6.74 -5.46 -0.16
C TYR A 110 -7.77 -4.83 0.79
N ALA A 111 -7.32 -4.09 1.81
CA ALA A 111 -8.19 -3.36 2.72
C ALA A 111 -8.96 -2.23 2.00
N PHE A 112 -8.35 -1.58 1.00
CA PHE A 112 -8.98 -0.57 0.17
C PHE A 112 -10.19 -1.10 -0.61
N LEU A 113 -10.07 -2.27 -1.26
CA LEU A 113 -11.18 -2.88 -2.02
C LEU A 113 -12.38 -3.28 -1.16
N ALA A 114 -12.20 -3.37 0.15
CA ALA A 114 -13.28 -3.72 1.08
C ALA A 114 -14.29 -2.58 1.31
N GLY A 115 -13.94 -1.35 0.90
CA GLY A 115 -14.80 -0.17 1.05
C GLY A 115 -16.04 -0.22 0.16
N LYS A 116 -17.18 0.23 0.68
CA LYS A 116 -18.47 0.31 -0.04
C LYS A 116 -18.39 1.13 -1.34
N THR A 117 -17.51 2.13 -1.36
CA THR A 117 -17.06 2.85 -2.55
C THR A 117 -15.59 3.17 -2.36
N HIS A 118 -14.77 2.94 -3.37
CA HIS A 118 -13.31 2.96 -3.28
C HIS A 118 -12.75 3.88 -4.36
N ARG A 119 -12.05 4.95 -3.93
CA ARG A 119 -11.63 6.08 -4.79
C ARG A 119 -10.16 6.46 -4.61
N PHE A 120 -9.56 7.09 -5.61
CA PHE A 120 -8.33 7.84 -5.39
C PHE A 120 -8.63 9.24 -4.82
N GLY A 121 -7.79 9.70 -3.90
CA GLY A 121 -7.88 11.02 -3.26
C GLY A 121 -7.59 12.17 -4.23
N TYR A 122 -8.14 13.33 -3.91
CA TYR A 122 -7.89 14.58 -4.64
C TYR A 122 -6.51 15.18 -4.23
N GLY A 123 -5.98 16.09 -5.04
CA GLY A 123 -4.65 16.71 -4.83
C GLY A 123 -3.68 16.53 -6.00
N GLY A 124 -2.53 17.19 -5.91
CA GLY A 124 -1.50 17.26 -6.97
C GLY A 124 -0.54 16.08 -7.02
N GLN A 125 -0.66 15.11 -6.10
CA GLN A 125 0.13 13.89 -6.07
C GLN A 125 -0.38 12.83 -7.07
N VAL A 126 0.54 11.96 -7.51
CA VAL A 126 0.19 10.69 -8.16
C VAL A 126 -0.28 9.73 -7.08
N ASN A 127 -1.49 9.20 -7.23
CA ASN A 127 -1.95 8.10 -6.38
C ASN A 127 -1.68 6.77 -7.08
N GLY A 128 -1.32 5.72 -6.32
CA GLY A 128 -1.02 4.40 -6.84
C GLY A 128 -1.51 3.30 -5.90
N ILE A 129 -1.97 2.18 -6.47
CA ILE A 129 -2.40 1.00 -5.71
C ILE A 129 -1.93 -0.30 -6.39
N LEU A 130 -1.09 -1.08 -5.69
CA LEU A 130 -0.61 -2.38 -6.18
C LEU A 130 -1.37 -3.51 -5.47
N LEU A 131 -2.16 -4.25 -6.23
CA LEU A 131 -2.92 -5.41 -5.76
C LEU A 131 -2.08 -6.67 -6.01
N PRO A 132 -1.65 -7.41 -4.97
CA PRO A 132 -0.96 -8.68 -5.14
C PRO A 132 -1.75 -9.70 -5.98
N VAL A 133 -1.03 -10.47 -6.80
CA VAL A 133 -1.57 -11.60 -7.56
C VAL A 133 -0.62 -12.80 -7.46
N ALA A 134 -1.12 -13.99 -7.09
CA ALA A 134 -0.26 -15.18 -6.95
C ALA A 134 0.32 -15.66 -8.29
N VAL A 135 -0.35 -15.37 -9.40
CA VAL A 135 0.06 -15.66 -10.79
C VAL A 135 -0.34 -14.47 -11.65
N ARG A 136 0.39 -14.20 -12.75
CA ARG A 136 0.04 -13.17 -13.73
C ARG A 136 -1.38 -13.39 -14.28
N PRO A 137 -2.33 -12.47 -14.06
CA PRO A 137 -3.68 -12.60 -14.61
C PRO A 137 -3.71 -12.29 -16.11
N THR A 138 -4.60 -12.97 -16.83
CA THR A 138 -4.97 -12.62 -18.20
C THR A 138 -5.92 -11.42 -18.23
N ALA A 139 -6.01 -10.75 -19.39
CA ALA A 139 -6.92 -9.62 -19.59
C ALA A 139 -8.41 -9.95 -19.32
N ALA A 140 -8.82 -11.21 -19.51
CA ALA A 140 -10.18 -11.66 -19.22
C ALA A 140 -10.44 -11.80 -17.71
N GLU A 141 -9.47 -12.28 -16.94
CA GLU A 141 -9.60 -12.45 -15.48
C GLU A 141 -9.61 -11.10 -14.77
N LEU A 142 -8.77 -10.14 -15.20
CA LEU A 142 -8.77 -8.76 -14.69
C LEU A 142 -10.18 -8.14 -14.69
N ALA A 143 -10.99 -8.44 -15.72
CA ALA A 143 -12.31 -7.84 -15.92
C ALA A 143 -13.37 -8.28 -14.90
N VAL A 144 -13.10 -9.29 -14.07
CA VAL A 144 -14.02 -9.79 -13.04
C VAL A 144 -13.40 -9.86 -11.63
N ARG A 145 -12.07 -9.99 -11.53
CA ARG A 145 -11.35 -10.42 -10.31
C ARG A 145 -11.58 -9.58 -9.05
N TRP A 146 -11.91 -8.29 -9.16
CA TRP A 146 -12.03 -7.38 -8.01
C TRP A 146 -13.43 -6.81 -7.77
N ARG A 147 -14.46 -7.35 -8.44
CA ARG A 147 -15.85 -6.91 -8.25
C ARG A 147 -16.50 -7.66 -7.08
N GLY A 148 -16.73 -6.96 -5.96
CA GLY A 148 -17.50 -7.49 -4.83
C GLY A 148 -16.83 -8.70 -4.15
N ASP A 149 -17.62 -9.74 -3.87
CA ASP A 149 -17.21 -10.90 -3.07
C ASP A 149 -16.02 -11.69 -3.65
N GLU A 150 -15.73 -11.54 -4.95
CA GLU A 150 -14.54 -12.13 -5.59
C GLU A 150 -13.24 -11.71 -4.89
N THR A 151 -13.20 -10.51 -4.29
CA THR A 151 -12.05 -9.99 -3.52
C THR A 151 -11.65 -10.87 -2.32
N HIS A 152 -12.59 -11.60 -1.71
CA HIS A 152 -12.26 -12.58 -0.67
C HIS A 152 -11.56 -13.80 -1.26
N LYS A 153 -11.98 -14.26 -2.45
CA LYS A 153 -11.37 -15.42 -3.12
C LYS A 153 -9.92 -15.11 -3.52
N THR A 154 -9.65 -13.88 -3.97
CA THR A 154 -8.28 -13.49 -4.32
C THR A 154 -7.34 -13.40 -3.11
N LEU A 155 -7.86 -13.23 -1.89
CA LEU A 155 -7.06 -13.37 -0.67
C LEU A 155 -6.81 -14.86 -0.34
N ALA A 156 -7.80 -15.72 -0.55
CA ALA A 156 -7.68 -17.17 -0.37
C ALA A 156 -6.69 -17.84 -1.36
N ASP A 157 -6.38 -17.21 -2.50
CA ASP A 157 -5.30 -17.63 -3.42
C ASP A 157 -3.90 -17.63 -2.74
N PHE A 158 -3.73 -16.89 -1.63
CA PHE A 158 -2.47 -16.77 -0.91
C PHE A 158 -2.34 -17.68 0.30
N THR A 159 -3.44 -17.90 1.04
CA THR A 159 -3.44 -18.75 2.23
C THR A 159 -3.21 -20.23 1.85
N PRO A 160 -2.25 -20.94 2.49
CA PRO A 160 -2.03 -22.36 2.20
C PRO A 160 -3.27 -23.19 2.57
N SER A 161 -3.94 -23.75 1.55
CA SER A 161 -5.19 -24.49 1.75
C SER A 161 -4.99 -25.77 2.57
N ALA A 162 -5.65 -25.84 3.72
CA ALA A 162 -5.52 -26.92 4.70
C ALA A 162 -5.97 -28.31 4.19
N THR A 163 -6.56 -28.40 3.00
CA THR A 163 -7.02 -29.64 2.36
C THR A 163 -5.87 -30.55 1.89
N SER A 164 -4.63 -30.05 1.82
CA SER A 164 -3.46 -30.84 1.40
C SER A 164 -2.70 -31.58 2.52
N ALA A 165 -3.33 -31.75 3.69
CA ALA A 165 -2.76 -32.50 4.82
C ALA A 165 -2.94 -34.03 4.66
N THR A 166 -2.14 -34.67 3.78
CA THR A 166 -2.07 -36.13 3.70
C THR A 166 -1.56 -36.71 5.03
N PRO A 167 -2.28 -37.62 5.72
CA PRO A 167 -1.90 -38.09 7.04
C PRO A 167 -0.76 -39.12 6.98
N VAL A 168 0.49 -38.66 7.00
CA VAL A 168 1.67 -39.53 7.07
C VAL A 168 2.05 -39.76 8.54
N SER A 169 1.50 -40.83 9.14
CA SER A 169 1.82 -41.24 10.50
C SER A 169 3.24 -41.83 10.61
N SER A 170 4.16 -41.15 11.30
CA SER A 170 5.41 -41.78 11.75
C SER A 170 6.01 -41.16 13.03
N VAL A 171 5.74 -41.82 14.16
CA VAL A 171 6.58 -42.10 15.36
C VAL A 171 7.52 -41.00 15.92
N ALA A 172 7.45 -40.79 17.24
CA ALA A 172 8.26 -39.82 17.99
C ALA A 172 9.69 -40.29 18.37
N SER A 173 10.57 -39.34 18.70
CA SER A 173 11.75 -39.50 19.59
C SER A 173 12.32 -38.13 20.02
N ALA A 174 13.25 -38.11 20.99
CA ALA A 174 13.71 -36.92 21.73
C ALA A 174 15.20 -37.12 22.19
N THR A 175 15.94 -36.19 22.84
CA THR A 175 15.53 -34.99 23.60
C THR A 175 16.37 -33.71 23.27
N PRO A 176 17.26 -33.04 24.08
CA PRO A 176 17.51 -31.60 23.89
C PRO A 176 18.99 -31.14 23.74
N ALA A 177 19.15 -29.81 23.63
CA ALA A 177 20.36 -28.99 23.82
C ALA A 177 21.40 -29.00 22.67
N ALA A 178 22.17 -27.93 22.40
CA ALA A 178 22.46 -26.74 23.22
C ALA A 178 22.83 -25.46 22.40
N MET A 179 23.04 -24.36 23.13
CA MET A 179 23.68 -23.08 22.75
C MET A 179 22.93 -22.13 21.80
N ALA A 180 23.05 -20.83 22.12
CA ALA A 180 22.43 -19.72 21.39
C ALA A 180 23.49 -18.76 20.84
N LYS A 181 23.18 -18.10 19.72
CA LYS A 181 23.77 -16.84 19.26
C LYS A 181 22.67 -15.99 18.57
N PRO A 182 22.70 -14.66 18.69
CA PRO A 182 21.63 -13.80 18.18
C PRO A 182 21.82 -13.53 16.69
N ILE A 183 20.81 -13.84 15.87
CA ILE A 183 20.79 -13.56 14.43
C ILE A 183 19.40 -13.02 14.02
N GLU A 184 19.39 -11.71 13.75
CA GLU A 184 18.67 -11.01 12.68
C GLU A 184 17.13 -11.02 12.59
N ALA A 185 16.60 -9.89 12.10
CA ALA A 185 15.18 -9.69 11.83
C ALA A 185 14.81 -10.36 10.50
N GLY A 186 14.37 -11.62 10.58
CA GLY A 186 13.95 -12.40 9.43
C GLY A 186 13.25 -13.68 9.88
N ALA A 187 11.99 -13.58 10.27
CA ALA A 187 11.18 -14.77 10.54
C ALA A 187 11.11 -15.61 9.24
N PRO A 188 11.50 -16.90 9.28
CA PRO A 188 11.51 -17.72 8.08
C PRO A 188 10.07 -17.89 7.57
N ALA A 189 9.86 -17.61 6.28
CA ALA A 189 8.54 -17.70 5.67
C ALA A 189 7.93 -19.10 5.88
N SER A 190 6.67 -19.12 6.30
CA SER A 190 5.86 -20.33 6.47
C SER A 190 5.87 -21.18 5.18
N PRO A 191 5.78 -22.52 5.25
CA PRO A 191 5.90 -23.36 4.05
C PRO A 191 4.79 -23.08 3.01
N LYS A 192 5.14 -22.29 1.98
CA LYS A 192 4.28 -21.87 0.86
C LYS A 192 3.09 -20.99 1.26
N ASP A 193 3.36 -19.86 1.88
CA ASP A 193 2.57 -18.65 1.59
C ASP A 193 2.92 -18.15 0.17
N ASN A 194 1.92 -17.80 -0.64
CA ASN A 194 2.14 -17.22 -1.98
C ASN A 194 2.21 -15.67 -1.96
N TRP A 195 1.99 -15.04 -0.81
CA TRP A 195 1.88 -13.57 -0.66
C TRP A 195 3.20 -12.87 -1.00
N GLN A 196 3.22 -12.16 -2.13
CA GLN A 196 4.37 -11.39 -2.61
C GLN A 196 4.00 -9.90 -2.71
N PRO A 197 4.38 -9.06 -1.72
CA PRO A 197 3.97 -7.66 -1.62
C PRO A 197 4.32 -6.74 -2.81
N GLU A 198 5.30 -7.12 -3.63
CA GLU A 198 5.80 -6.32 -4.78
C GLU A 198 5.41 -6.96 -6.15
N HIS A 199 4.74 -8.13 -6.14
CA HIS A 199 4.28 -8.86 -7.35
C HIS A 199 2.76 -8.70 -7.48
N GLY A 200 2.32 -7.97 -8.50
CA GLY A 200 0.93 -7.47 -8.52
C GLY A 200 0.54 -6.72 -9.77
N VAL A 201 -0.70 -6.23 -9.76
CA VAL A 201 -1.21 -5.28 -10.76
C VAL A 201 -1.32 -3.91 -10.11
N LEU A 202 -0.54 -2.96 -10.64
CA LEU A 202 -0.46 -1.58 -10.19
C LEU A 202 -1.41 -0.71 -11.02
N PHE A 203 -2.32 0.00 -10.36
CA PHE A 203 -3.15 1.03 -10.95
C PHE A 203 -2.67 2.39 -10.45
N THR A 204 -2.46 3.35 -11.35
CA THR A 204 -2.05 4.72 -11.00
C THR A 204 -3.00 5.77 -11.57
N ALA A 205 -3.07 6.92 -10.91
CA ALA A 205 -3.87 8.06 -11.33
C ALA A 205 -3.06 9.37 -11.25
N SER A 206 -2.30 9.63 -12.30
CA SER A 206 -1.43 10.81 -12.41
C SER A 206 -2.24 12.07 -12.74
N PRO A 207 -2.09 13.16 -11.97
CA PRO A 207 -2.75 14.43 -12.29
C PRO A 207 -2.07 15.12 -13.48
N THR A 208 -2.87 15.82 -14.28
CA THR A 208 -2.45 16.60 -15.46
C THR A 208 -3.29 17.88 -15.54
N LEU A 209 -2.92 18.80 -16.44
CA LEU A 209 -3.68 20.04 -16.69
C LEU A 209 -5.11 19.80 -17.21
N PHE A 210 -5.43 18.57 -17.66
CA PHE A 210 -6.73 18.22 -18.26
C PHE A 210 -7.52 17.18 -17.44
N GLY A 211 -7.13 16.94 -16.18
CA GLY A 211 -7.72 15.91 -15.30
C GLY A 211 -6.71 14.84 -14.90
N ARG A 212 -7.18 13.65 -14.52
CA ARG A 212 -6.30 12.50 -14.19
C ARG A 212 -6.17 11.55 -15.38
N VAL A 213 -4.94 11.10 -15.64
CA VAL A 213 -4.67 9.99 -16.56
C VAL A 213 -4.47 8.73 -15.72
N TYR A 214 -5.31 7.73 -15.97
CA TYR A 214 -5.24 6.43 -15.33
C TYR A 214 -4.38 5.48 -16.17
N ASN A 215 -3.46 4.77 -15.53
CA ASN A 215 -2.63 3.74 -16.17
C ASN A 215 -2.61 2.49 -15.30
N THR A 216 -2.40 1.34 -15.93
CA THR A 216 -2.33 0.05 -15.25
C THR A 216 -1.11 -0.73 -15.74
N TYR A 217 -0.43 -1.40 -14.82
CA TYR A 217 0.83 -2.11 -15.06
C TYR A 217 0.83 -3.45 -14.34
N TYR A 218 1.53 -4.43 -14.90
CA TYR A 218 1.88 -5.68 -14.24
C TYR A 218 3.33 -5.61 -13.75
N CYS A 219 3.53 -5.74 -12.45
CA CYS A 219 4.83 -5.84 -11.81
C CYS A 219 5.08 -7.30 -11.44
N ASP A 220 6.16 -7.93 -11.93
CA ASP A 220 6.50 -9.33 -11.64
C ASP A 220 7.32 -9.51 -10.35
N GLY A 221 7.56 -8.42 -9.61
CA GLY A 221 8.34 -8.39 -8.38
C GLY A 221 9.84 -8.16 -8.60
N THR A 222 10.38 -8.42 -9.80
CA THR A 222 11.82 -8.21 -10.09
C THR A 222 12.21 -6.73 -10.13
N GLN A 223 11.23 -5.83 -10.26
CA GLN A 223 11.42 -4.38 -10.23
C GLN A 223 11.69 -3.86 -8.80
N GLY A 224 11.32 -4.63 -7.78
CA GLY A 224 11.13 -4.10 -6.42
C GLY A 224 10.22 -2.87 -6.45
N ARG A 225 10.62 -1.81 -5.75
CA ARG A 225 9.84 -0.57 -5.62
C ARG A 225 9.95 0.41 -6.79
N ASP A 226 10.69 0.06 -7.84
CA ASP A 226 10.81 0.90 -9.04
C ASP A 226 9.73 0.53 -10.07
N PHE A 227 8.50 0.94 -9.76
CA PHE A 227 7.33 0.61 -10.58
C PHE A 227 7.34 1.25 -11.98
N SER A 228 8.31 2.12 -12.29
CA SER A 228 8.52 2.64 -13.66
C SER A 228 8.91 1.53 -14.65
N LYS A 229 9.41 0.40 -14.14
CA LYS A 229 9.82 -0.79 -14.90
C LYS A 229 8.74 -1.85 -15.09
N CYS A 230 7.53 -1.64 -14.55
CA CYS A 230 6.43 -2.60 -14.70
C CYS A 230 5.82 -2.58 -16.11
N GLU A 231 5.34 -3.71 -16.59
CA GLU A 231 4.80 -3.86 -17.94
C GLU A 231 3.42 -3.18 -18.04
N ARG A 232 3.29 -2.11 -18.86
CA ARG A 232 2.01 -1.40 -19.00
C ARG A 232 0.96 -2.28 -19.71
N LEU A 233 -0.13 -2.56 -19.01
CA LEU A 233 -1.26 -3.31 -19.56
C LEU A 233 -2.19 -2.39 -20.37
N PRO A 234 -2.42 -2.66 -21.68
CA PRO A 234 -3.44 -1.94 -22.44
C PRO A 234 -4.85 -2.29 -21.95
N ASP A 235 -5.81 -1.39 -22.18
CA ASP A 235 -7.26 -1.53 -21.94
C ASP A 235 -7.73 -1.85 -20.50
N ALA A 236 -6.80 -2.04 -19.56
CA ALA A 236 -7.04 -2.35 -18.15
C ALA A 236 -7.47 -1.11 -17.32
N ASP A 237 -8.58 -0.48 -17.66
CA ASP A 237 -9.15 0.70 -17.00
C ASP A 237 -9.65 0.39 -15.56
N PRO A 238 -9.14 1.04 -14.49
CA PRO A 238 -9.47 0.71 -13.11
C PRO A 238 -10.97 0.82 -12.76
N TYR A 239 -11.74 1.66 -13.45
CA TYR A 239 -13.19 1.74 -13.24
C TYR A 239 -13.90 0.56 -13.89
N LYS A 240 -13.49 0.17 -15.11
CA LYS A 240 -14.07 -1.00 -15.80
C LYS A 240 -13.73 -2.31 -15.09
N LEU A 241 -12.53 -2.42 -14.52
CA LEU A 241 -12.08 -3.60 -13.78
C LEU A 241 -12.66 -3.67 -12.35
N GLY A 242 -13.37 -2.62 -11.89
CA GLY A 242 -13.94 -2.57 -10.55
C GLY A 242 -12.89 -2.43 -9.45
N VAL A 243 -11.79 -1.72 -9.72
CA VAL A 243 -10.79 -1.32 -8.71
C VAL A 243 -11.06 0.11 -8.21
N LEU A 244 -11.79 0.93 -8.97
CA LEU A 244 -12.35 2.21 -8.54
C LEU A 244 -13.86 2.25 -8.78
N THR A 245 -14.61 2.84 -7.86
CA THR A 245 -16.03 3.19 -8.09
C THR A 245 -16.17 4.61 -8.67
N PRO A 246 -17.13 4.85 -9.58
CA PRO A 246 -17.51 6.20 -10.03
C PRO A 246 -17.88 7.16 -8.89
#